data_AF-A0A382UTK1-F1
#
_entry.id   AF-A0A382UTK1-F1
#
_cell.length_a   1.000
_cell.length_b   1.000
_cell.length_c   1.000
_cell.angle_alpha   90.00
_cell.angle_beta   90.00
_cell.angle_gamma   90.00
#
_symmetry.space_group_name_H-M   'P 1'
#
loop_
_entity.id
_entity.type
_entity.pdbx_description
1 polymer ?
#
loop_
_entity_poly.entity_id
_entity_poly.type
_entity_poly.pdbx_seq_one_letter_code
_entity_poly.pdbx_strand_id
1 'polypeptide(L)' 'MKNLRVVVALGAYAHDVICREFSARPKPSFGHAAEAILPGGVLLIDSYHPSQRNTFTGRLTEEAFDHVFFRAREA' A
#
# COMPACT_ATOMS: atom_id res chain seq x y z
N MET A 1 15.96 -7.03 -5.49
CA MET A 1 16.02 -5.56 -5.27
C MET A 1 16.84 -5.31 -4.01
N LYS A 2 18.06 -4.76 -4.10
CA LYS A 2 19.03 -4.76 -2.97
C LYS A 2 18.73 -3.74 -1.85
N ASN A 3 18.00 -2.68 -2.14
CA ASN A 3 17.71 -1.59 -1.19
C ASN A 3 16.21 -1.31 -1.03
N LEU A 4 15.35 -2.29 -1.36
CA LEU A 4 13.90 -2.11 -1.22
C LEU A 4 13.55 -2.15 0.26
N ARG A 5 12.97 -1.06 0.77
CA ARG A 5 12.52 -0.94 2.16
C ARG A 5 11.00 -0.85 2.29
N VAL A 6 10.35 -0.23 1.31
CA VAL A 6 8.91 0.04 1.31
C VAL A 6 8.31 -0.25 -0.07
N VAL A 7 7.11 -0.82 -0.09
CA VAL A 7 6.26 -0.97 -1.27
C VAL A 7 4.91 -0.34 -0.96
N VAL A 8 4.45 0.55 -1.83
CA VAL A 8 3.10 1.14 -1.75
C VAL A 8 2.17 0.42 -2.74
N ALA A 9 1.09 -0.18 -2.24
CA ALA A 9 0.10 -0.86 -3.07
C ALA A 9 -1.08 0.06 -3.38
N LEU A 10 -1.33 0.33 -4.67
CA LEU A 10 -2.42 1.17 -5.13
C LEU A 10 -3.65 0.32 -5.50
N GLY A 11 -4.52 0.10 -4.52
CA GLY A 11 -5.74 -0.70 -4.65
C GLY A 11 -5.55 -2.18 -4.30
N ALA A 12 -6.67 -2.87 -4.06
CA ALA A 12 -6.69 -4.26 -3.62
C ALA A 12 -6.02 -5.22 -4.62
N TYR A 13 -6.11 -4.94 -5.91
CA TYR A 13 -5.43 -5.77 -6.93
C TYR A 13 -3.91 -5.71 -6.79
N ALA A 14 -3.34 -4.51 -6.61
CA ALA A 14 -1.90 -4.36 -6.41
C ALA A 14 -1.45 -5.04 -5.11
N HIS A 15 -2.22 -4.87 -4.03
CA HIS A 15 -2.01 -5.56 -2.76
C HIS A 15 -1.96 -7.08 -2.93
N ASP A 16 -2.92 -7.65 -3.67
CA ASP A 16 -2.99 -9.09 -3.91
C ASP A 16 -1.76 -9.62 -4.65
N VAL A 17 -1.32 -8.89 -5.69
CA VAL A 17 -0.12 -9.23 -6.45
C VAL A 17 1.11 -9.13 -5.54
N ILE A 18 1.30 -8.04 -4.82
CA ILE A 18 2.45 -7.84 -3.93
C ILE A 18 2.52 -8.93 -2.85
N CYS A 19 1.40 -9.22 -2.17
CA CYS A 19 1.32 -10.28 -1.19
C CYS A 19 1.68 -11.66 -1.76
N ARG A 20 1.34 -11.92 -3.03
CA ARG A 20 1.73 -13.15 -3.73
C ARG A 20 3.22 -13.17 -4.06
N GLU A 21 3.75 -12.11 -4.66
CA GLU A 21 5.17 -12.02 -5.06
C GLU A 21 6.11 -12.13 -3.85
N PHE A 22 5.72 -11.56 -2.70
CA PHE A 22 6.47 -11.66 -1.45
C PHE A 22 6.14 -12.91 -0.63
N SER A 23 5.25 -13.79 -1.10
CA SER A 23 4.82 -14.99 -0.38
C SER A 23 4.32 -14.71 1.05
N ALA A 24 3.59 -13.61 1.26
CA ALA A 24 3.09 -13.19 2.56
C ALA A 24 2.07 -14.20 3.13
N ARG A 25 2.33 -14.69 4.36
CA ARG A 25 1.50 -15.68 5.06
C ARG A 25 1.49 -15.39 6.59
N PRO A 26 0.31 -15.23 7.22
CA PRO A 26 -1.00 -15.05 6.58
C PRO A 26 -1.03 -13.80 5.69
N LYS A 27 -1.91 -13.79 4.69
CA LYS A 27 -2.06 -12.62 3.81
C LYS A 27 -2.66 -11.46 4.64
N PRO A 28 -2.01 -10.28 4.72
CA PRO A 28 -2.58 -9.14 5.42
C PRO A 28 -3.89 -8.67 4.76
N SER A 29 -4.76 -8.03 5.53
CA SER A 29 -5.99 -7.42 5.01
C SER A 29 -5.66 -6.10 4.30
N PHE A 30 -6.28 -5.86 3.15
CA PHE A 30 -6.18 -4.59 2.44
C PHE A 30 -7.02 -3.48 3.10
N GLY A 31 -6.45 -2.28 3.23
CA GLY A 31 -7.15 -1.08 3.68
C GLY A 31 -6.33 0.18 3.37
N HIS A 32 -6.97 1.34 3.19
CA HIS A 32 -6.18 2.56 2.97
C HIS A 32 -5.36 2.90 4.22
N ALA A 33 -4.09 3.24 4.01
CA ALA A 33 -3.06 3.43 5.03
C ALA A 33 -2.82 2.19 5.92
N ALA A 34 -3.26 1.00 5.52
CA ALA A 34 -2.91 -0.23 6.23
C ALA A 34 -1.43 -0.56 6.00
N GLU A 35 -0.76 -1.01 7.06
CA GLU A 35 0.66 -1.37 7.03
C GLU A 35 0.85 -2.86 7.37
N ALA A 36 1.80 -3.51 6.70
CA ALA A 36 2.22 -4.87 7.02
C ALA A 36 3.70 -5.07 6.72
N ILE A 37 4.39 -5.91 7.51
CA ILE A 37 5.76 -6.31 7.20
C ILE A 37 5.72 -7.56 6.35
N LEU A 38 6.26 -7.47 5.13
CA LEU A 38 6.42 -8.58 4.21
C LEU A 38 7.69 -9.39 4.53
N PRO A 39 7.77 -10.65 4.07
CA PRO A 39 9.00 -11.43 4.14
C PRO A 39 10.20 -10.65 3.58
N GLY A 40 11.32 -10.72 4.31
CA GLY A 40 12.51 -9.92 4.02
C GLY A 40 12.54 -8.54 4.68
N GLY A 41 11.56 -8.21 5.53
CA GLY A 41 11.56 -6.96 6.31
C GLY A 41 11.11 -5.73 5.52
N VAL A 42 10.44 -5.93 4.39
CA VAL A 42 9.91 -4.84 3.54
C VAL A 42 8.57 -4.37 4.08
N LEU A 43 8.41 -3.08 4.30
CA LEU A 43 7.14 -2.48 4.69
C LEU A 43 6.20 -2.41 3.47
N LEU A 44 5.02 -3.02 3.58
CA LEU A 44 3.90 -2.79 2.69
C LEU A 44 3.02 -1.68 3.28
N ILE A 45 2.69 -0.68 2.47
CA ILE A 45 1.67 0.32 2.80
C ILE A 45 0.60 0.28 1.71
N ASP A 46 -0.65 0.07 2.11
CA ASP A 46 -1.78 0.01 1.21
C ASP A 46 -2.41 1.40 1.04
N SER A 47 -2.90 1.68 -0.17
CA SER A 47 -3.76 2.83 -0.44
C SER A 47 -4.95 2.40 -1.29
N TYR A 48 -6.08 3.09 -1.16
CA TYR A 48 -7.06 3.07 -2.23
C TYR A 48 -6.42 3.57 -3.54
N HIS A 49 -6.88 3.01 -4.66
CA HIS A 49 -6.41 3.40 -5.98
C HIS A 49 -6.90 4.83 -6.30
N PRO A 50 -6.06 5.72 -6.88
CA PRO A 50 -6.45 7.08 -7.26
C PRO A 50 -7.29 7.10 -8.56
N SER A 51 -8.36 6.30 -8.61
CA SER A 51 -9.31 6.32 -9.74
C SER A 51 -10.29 7.47 -9.59
N GLN A 52 -10.86 7.94 -10.71
CA GLN A 52 -11.91 8.97 -10.71
C GLN A 52 -13.05 8.66 -9.74
N ARG A 53 -13.49 7.40 -9.65
CA ARG A 53 -14.53 6.99 -8.70
C ARG A 53 -14.11 7.31 -7.26
N ASN A 54 -12.89 6.96 -6.85
CA ASN A 54 -12.44 7.18 -5.47
C ASN A 54 -12.19 8.65 -5.17
N THR A 55 -11.62 9.39 -6.13
CA THR A 55 -11.31 10.82 -5.95
C THR A 55 -12.57 11.68 -6.00
N PHE A 56 -13.48 11.46 -6.95
CA PHE A 56 -14.70 12.27 -7.08
C PHE A 56 -15.74 12.00 -5.97
N THR A 57 -15.74 10.80 -5.39
CA THR A 57 -16.62 10.49 -4.25
C THR A 57 -16.04 10.89 -2.89
N GLY A 58 -14.81 11.40 -2.85
CA GLY A 58 -14.11 11.73 -1.60
C GLY A 58 -13.67 10.50 -0.80
N ARG A 59 -13.80 9.29 -1.35
CA ARG A 59 -13.28 8.06 -0.72
C ARG A 59 -11.76 8.10 -0.58
N LEU A 60 -11.08 8.81 -1.47
CA LEU A 60 -9.65 9.12 -1.37
C LEU A 60 -9.47 10.61 -1.68
N THR A 61 -9.12 11.39 -0.66
CA THR A 61 -8.72 12.80 -0.83
C THR A 61 -7.24 12.88 -1.21
N GLU A 62 -6.83 14.01 -1.78
CA GLU A 62 -5.42 14.29 -2.07
C GLU A 62 -4.56 14.22 -0.80
N GLU A 63 -5.00 14.84 0.29
CA GLU A 63 -4.31 14.83 1.58
C GLU A 63 -4.12 13.41 2.14
N ALA A 64 -5.15 12.56 2.03
CA ALA A 64 -5.09 11.17 2.47
C ALA A 64 -4.14 10.34 1.59
N PHE A 65 -4.10 10.63 0.29
CA PHE A 65 -3.16 10.00 -0.63
C PHE A 65 -1.72 10.43 -0.32
N ASP A 66 -1.47 11.72 -0.12
CA ASP A 66 -0.16 12.27 0.23
C ASP A 66 0.36 11.69 1.55
N HIS A 67 -0.51 11.50 2.54
CA HIS A 67 -0.15 10.89 3.82
C HIS A 67 0.51 9.51 3.66
N VAL A 68 0.04 8.69 2.70
CA VAL A 68 0.65 7.38 2.42
C VAL A 68 2.10 7.52 1.95
N PHE A 69 2.37 8.50 1.08
CA PHE A 69 3.73 8.71 0.56
C PHE A 69 4.65 9.40 1.56
N PHE A 70 4.13 10.30 2.39
CA PHE A 70 4.92 10.85 3.51
C PHE A 70 5.31 9.75 4.49
N ARG A 71 4.35 8.88 4.86
CA ARG A 71 4.63 7.73 5.71
C ARG A 71 5.66 6.79 5.08
N ALA A 72 5.59 6.55 3.77
CA ALA A 72 6.57 5.74 3.04
C ALA A 72 7.98 6.34 3.07
N ARG A 73 8.11 7.67 3.08
CA ARG A 73 9.39 8.38 3.16
C ARG A 73 10.06 8.26 4.53
N GLU A 74 9.26 8.14 5.59
CA GLU A 74 9.75 8.02 6.98
C GLU A 74 10.22 6.61 7.37
N ALA A 75 9.90 5.61 6.54
CA ALA A 75 10.31 4.22 6.75
C ALA A 75 11.73 3.90 6.21
#